data_AF-A0A1G1FT31-F1
#
_entry.id   AF-A0A1G1FT31-F1
#
_cell.length_a   1.000
_cell.length_b   1.000
_cell.length_c   1.000
_cell.angle_alpha   90.00
_cell.angle_beta   90.00
_cell.angle_gamma   90.00
#
_symmetry.space_group_name_H-M   'P 1'
#
loop_
_entity.id
_entity.type
_entity.pdbx_description
1 polymer ?
#
loop_
_entity_poly.entity_id
_entity_poly.type
_entity_poly.pdbx_seq_one_letter_code
_entity_poly.pdbx_strand_id
1 'polypeptide(L)'
;MRYFTTIVDTLIKLMIPIVILALLMGTARVILDLRSVFGSQTIAVAFDMMVTNILSMFIVIELLRSIIEYFAVHRLKITFITDAALVFVIREIMIGLYEHNLETAMIIALAALILVIGILRTLAVVFSPEKHLEPEGAHHGQQHQ
;
A
#
# COMPACT_ATOMS: atom_id res chain seq x y z
N MET A 1 22.35 -8.44 18.22
CA MET A 1 21.27 -7.42 18.18
C MET A 1 21.69 -6.11 17.55
N ARG A 2 22.78 -5.46 17.99
CA ARG A 2 23.22 -4.17 17.40
C ARG A 2 23.56 -4.22 15.90
N TYR A 3 24.17 -5.31 15.42
CA TYR A 3 24.44 -5.48 13.98
C TYR A 3 23.18 -5.63 13.12
N PHE A 4 22.16 -6.33 13.62
CA PHE A 4 20.89 -6.52 12.90
C PHE A 4 20.18 -5.19 12.68
N THR A 5 20.05 -4.38 13.73
CA THR A 5 19.41 -3.06 13.63
C THR A 5 20.21 -2.11 12.75
N THR A 6 21.55 -2.13 12.81
CA THR A 6 22.39 -1.32 11.91
C THR A 6 22.23 -1.70 10.44
N ILE A 7 22.10 -3.00 10.13
CA ILE A 7 21.86 -3.47 8.76
C ILE A 7 20.47 -3.02 8.29
N VAL A 8 19.43 -3.20 9.12
CA VAL A 8 18.06 -2.77 8.81
C VAL A 8 17.97 -1.25 8.59
N ASP A 9 18.56 -0.45 9.48
CA ASP A 9 18.59 1.01 9.36
C ASP A 9 19.32 1.48 8.09
N THR A 10 20.39 0.78 7.72
CA THR A 10 21.14 1.07 6.49
C THR A 10 20.31 0.74 5.26
N LEU A 11 19.59 -0.39 5.26
CA LEU A 11 18.67 -0.78 4.19
C LEU A 11 17.54 0.23 4.03
N ILE A 12 16.94 0.70 5.13
CA ILE A 12 15.87 1.73 5.09
C ILE A 12 16.41 3.04 4.51
N LYS A 13 17.57 3.51 4.99
CA LYS A 13 18.21 4.72 4.44
C LYS A 13 18.50 4.60 2.95
N LEU A 14 18.82 3.40 2.46
CA LEU A 14 19.07 3.15 1.04
C LEU A 14 17.76 3.01 0.22
N MET A 15 16.68 2.49 0.82
CA MET A 15 15.37 2.36 0.16
C MET A 15 14.70 3.72 -0.10
N ILE A 16 14.85 4.69 0.80
CA ILE A 16 14.27 6.04 0.65
C ILE A 16 14.65 6.69 -0.70
N PRO A 17 15.94 6.84 -1.07
CA PRO A 17 16.30 7.44 -2.35
C PRO A 17 15.86 6.59 -3.54
N ILE A 18 15.86 5.26 -3.44
CA ILE A 18 15.37 4.36 -4.50
C ILE A 18 13.89 4.64 -4.79
N VAL A 19 13.09 4.87 -3.75
CA VAL A 19 11.66 5.12 -3.93
C VAL A 19 11.37 6.53 -4.40
N ILE A 20 12.14 7.52 -3.94
CA ILE A 20 12.09 8.85 -4.54
C ILE A 20 12.39 8.75 -6.05
N LEU A 21 13.42 7.99 -6.44
CA LEU A 21 13.74 7.74 -7.85
C LEU A 21 12.62 6.99 -8.59
N ALA A 22 12.00 5.99 -7.98
CA ALA A 22 10.88 5.26 -8.58
C ALA A 22 9.66 6.16 -8.81
N LEU A 23 9.34 7.05 -7.85
CA LEU A 23 8.28 8.05 -7.96
C LEU A 23 8.59 9.08 -9.06
N LEU A 24 9.84 9.55 -9.13
CA LEU A 24 10.30 10.44 -10.18
C LEU A 24 10.24 9.77 -11.55
N MET A 25 10.66 8.51 -11.65
CA MET A 25 10.63 7.73 -12.89
C MET A 25 9.19 7.47 -13.37
N GLY A 26 8.28 7.11 -12.46
CA GLY A 26 6.86 6.97 -12.77
C GLY A 26 6.25 8.27 -13.30
N THR A 27 6.57 9.39 -12.64
CA THR A 27 6.12 10.73 -13.08
C THR A 27 6.70 11.11 -14.44
N ALA A 28 8.00 10.89 -14.64
CA ALA A 28 8.67 11.16 -15.91
C ALA A 28 8.08 10.33 -17.05
N ARG A 29 7.75 9.05 -16.79
CA ARG A 29 7.13 8.18 -17.80
C ARG A 29 5.78 8.72 -18.26
N VAL A 30 4.92 9.14 -17.33
CA VAL A 30 3.61 9.76 -17.63
C VAL A 30 3.80 10.98 -18.55
N ILE A 31 4.79 11.82 -18.27
CA ILE A 31 5.09 13.01 -19.08
C ILE A 31 5.56 12.64 -20.49
N LEU A 32 6.41 11.61 -20.62
CA LEU A 32 6.88 11.12 -21.92
C LEU A 32 5.76 10.49 -22.74
N ASP A 33 4.91 9.69 -22.11
CA ASP A 33 3.75 9.08 -22.76
C ASP A 33 2.77 10.17 -23.23
N LEU A 34 2.60 11.27 -22.47
CA LEU A 34 1.77 12.42 -22.86
C LEU A 34 2.26 13.09 -24.15
N ARG A 35 3.59 13.21 -24.30
CA ARG A 35 4.18 13.72 -25.54
C ARG A 35 3.87 12.83 -26.74
N SER A 36 3.79 11.51 -26.56
CA SER A 36 3.58 10.55 -27.64
C SER A 36 2.16 10.57 -28.22
N VAL A 37 1.15 10.93 -27.42
CA VAL A 37 -0.26 10.98 -27.86
C VAL A 37 -0.50 12.02 -28.95
N PHE A 38 0.26 13.13 -28.94
CA PHE A 38 0.18 14.17 -29.98
C PHE A 38 0.60 13.69 -31.39
N GLY A 39 1.18 12.49 -31.53
CA GLY A 39 1.63 11.93 -32.82
C GLY A 39 0.74 10.84 -33.42
N SER A 40 -0.37 10.45 -32.78
CA SER A 40 -1.18 9.28 -33.18
C SER A 40 -2.49 9.66 -33.89
N GLN A 41 -2.94 8.85 -34.86
CA GLN A 41 -4.12 9.14 -35.69
C GLN A 41 -5.47 8.85 -35.00
N THR A 42 -5.46 8.19 -33.84
CA THR A 42 -6.67 7.84 -33.08
C THR A 42 -6.46 8.12 -31.60
N ILE A 43 -6.87 9.31 -31.16
CA ILE A 43 -6.68 9.82 -29.79
C ILE A 43 -7.21 8.83 -28.74
N ALA A 44 -8.34 8.16 -28.99
CA ALA A 44 -8.94 7.20 -28.06
C ALA A 44 -8.03 6.00 -27.75
N VAL A 45 -7.46 5.38 -28.78
CA VAL A 45 -6.58 4.19 -28.63
C VAL A 45 -5.27 4.56 -27.94
N ALA A 46 -4.74 5.75 -28.23
CA ALA A 46 -3.52 6.24 -27.58
C ALA A 46 -3.75 6.63 -26.12
N PHE A 47 -4.93 7.16 -25.79
CA PHE A 47 -5.35 7.41 -24.42
C PHE A 47 -5.53 6.11 -23.64
N ASP A 48 -6.11 5.07 -24.27
CA ASP A 48 -6.28 3.78 -23.62
C ASP A 48 -4.95 3.11 -23.25
N MET A 49 -4.02 3.04 -24.20
CA MET A 49 -2.68 2.53 -23.91
C MET A 49 -1.95 3.35 -22.84
N MET A 50 -2.14 4.67 -22.82
CA MET A 50 -1.53 5.53 -21.82
C MET A 50 -2.04 5.23 -20.42
N VAL A 51 -3.36 5.20 -20.22
CA VAL A 51 -3.94 4.98 -18.89
C VAL A 51 -3.57 3.60 -18.37
N THR A 52 -3.61 2.57 -19.21
CA THR A 52 -3.13 1.23 -18.84
C THR A 52 -1.66 1.24 -18.42
N ASN A 53 -0.77 1.85 -19.21
CA ASN A 53 0.66 1.92 -18.89
C ASN A 53 0.94 2.69 -17.58
N ILE A 54 0.22 3.78 -17.35
CA ILE A 54 0.29 4.55 -16.11
C ILE A 54 -0.13 3.67 -14.94
N LEU A 55 -1.26 2.96 -15.08
CA LEU A 55 -1.81 2.15 -14.01
C LEU A 55 -0.97 0.90 -13.72
N SER A 56 -0.31 0.31 -14.72
CA SER A 56 0.73 -0.71 -14.52
C SER A 56 1.97 -0.17 -13.81
N MET A 57 2.43 1.05 -14.15
CA MET A 57 3.53 1.72 -13.43
C MET A 57 3.20 1.95 -11.95
N PHE A 58 1.94 2.30 -11.67
CA PHE A 58 1.46 2.46 -10.32
C PHE A 58 1.57 1.17 -9.48
N ILE A 59 1.40 -0.03 -10.07
CA ILE A 59 1.63 -1.31 -9.36
C ILE A 59 3.07 -1.35 -8.84
N VAL A 60 4.05 -1.05 -9.70
CA VAL A 60 5.47 -1.09 -9.32
C VAL A 60 5.77 -0.12 -8.19
N ILE A 61 5.22 1.09 -8.26
CA ILE A 61 5.36 2.11 -7.21
C ILE A 61 4.75 1.65 -5.89
N GLU A 62 3.57 1.02 -5.93
CA GLU A 62 2.87 0.53 -4.74
C GLU A 62 3.64 -0.63 -4.08
N LEU A 63 4.15 -1.57 -4.87
CA LEU A 63 4.98 -2.68 -4.38
C LEU A 63 6.24 -2.15 -3.67
N LEU A 64 6.92 -1.17 -4.26
CA LEU A 64 8.08 -0.52 -3.64
C LEU A 64 7.69 0.21 -2.34
N ARG A 65 6.55 0.92 -2.32
CA ARG A 65 6.04 1.58 -1.12
C ARG A 65 5.74 0.58 0.00
N SER A 66 5.06 -0.52 -0.32
CA SER A 66 4.69 -1.57 0.65
C SER A 66 5.94 -2.19 1.29
N ILE A 67 6.99 -2.45 0.50
CA ILE A 67 8.28 -2.94 1.02
C ILE A 67 8.91 -1.92 1.97
N ILE A 68 8.91 -0.62 1.65
CA ILE A 68 9.44 0.39 2.58
C ILE A 68 8.62 0.42 3.86
N GLU A 69 7.30 0.46 3.75
CA GLU A 69 6.41 0.60 4.91
C GLU A 69 6.62 -0.54 5.90
N TYR A 70 6.86 -1.76 5.37
CA TYR A 70 7.27 -2.91 6.16
C TYR A 70 8.53 -2.65 7.00
N PHE A 71 9.57 -2.03 6.41
CA PHE A 71 10.82 -1.76 7.10
C PHE A 71 10.78 -0.49 7.96
N ALA A 72 10.11 0.57 7.52
CA ALA A 72 10.12 1.89 8.16
C ALA A 72 9.38 1.92 9.50
N VAL A 73 8.25 1.21 9.61
CA VAL A 73 7.39 1.34 10.81
C VAL A 73 7.90 0.47 11.98
N HIS A 74 8.83 -0.47 11.76
CA HIS A 74 9.39 -1.40 12.79
C HIS A 74 8.35 -2.17 13.66
N ARG A 75 7.05 -1.97 13.39
CA ARG A 75 5.86 -2.49 14.04
C ARG A 75 4.75 -2.52 12.99
N LEU A 76 4.46 -3.70 12.46
CA LEU A 76 3.40 -3.91 11.49
C LEU A 76 2.05 -3.96 12.22
N LYS A 77 1.39 -2.82 12.45
CA LYS A 77 -0.03 -2.89 12.84
C LYS A 77 -0.79 -3.45 11.64
N ILE A 78 -1.51 -4.56 11.84
CA ILE A 78 -2.28 -5.23 10.77
C ILE A 78 -3.21 -4.24 10.07
N THR A 79 -3.76 -3.27 10.79
CA THR A 79 -4.61 -2.20 10.24
C THR A 79 -3.94 -1.43 9.10
N PHE A 80 -2.66 -1.07 9.21
CA PHE A 80 -1.94 -0.33 8.16
C PHE A 80 -1.71 -1.18 6.92
N ILE A 81 -1.28 -2.43 7.10
CA ILE A 81 -1.08 -3.37 5.98
C ILE A 81 -2.39 -3.63 5.26
N THR A 82 -3.47 -3.80 6.02
CA THR A 82 -4.79 -4.12 5.46
C THR A 82 -5.36 -2.94 4.68
N ASP A 83 -5.14 -1.70 5.14
CA ASP A 83 -5.49 -0.48 4.40
C ASP A 83 -4.69 -0.37 3.08
N ALA A 84 -3.38 -0.61 3.12
CA ALA A 84 -2.53 -0.62 1.92
C ALA A 84 -2.94 -1.72 0.92
N ALA A 85 -3.24 -2.92 1.42
CA ALA A 85 -3.72 -4.03 0.61
C ALA A 85 -5.06 -3.71 -0.07
N LEU A 86 -5.96 -3.01 0.63
CA LEU A 86 -7.25 -2.61 0.07
C LEU A 86 -7.08 -1.60 -1.08
N VAL A 87 -6.17 -0.62 -0.93
CA VAL A 87 -5.81 0.31 -2.02
C VAL A 87 -5.19 -0.43 -3.22
N PHE A 88 -4.33 -1.42 -2.97
CA PHE A 88 -3.76 -2.26 -4.02
C PHE A 88 -4.82 -3.03 -4.80
N VAL A 89 -5.80 -3.64 -4.13
CA VAL A 89 -6.87 -4.39 -4.80
C VAL A 89 -7.81 -3.47 -5.57
N ILE A 90 -8.13 -2.29 -5.05
CA ILE A 90 -8.92 -1.27 -5.78
C ILE A 90 -8.20 -0.90 -7.09
N ARG A 91 -6.87 -0.75 -7.05
CA ARG A 91 -6.08 -0.45 -8.25
C ARG A 91 -6.19 -1.56 -9.30
N GLU A 92 -6.08 -2.82 -8.88
CA GLU A 92 -6.20 -3.96 -9.80
C GLU A 92 -7.57 -3.99 -10.49
N ILE A 93 -8.64 -3.66 -9.74
CA ILE A 93 -9.99 -3.50 -10.30
C ILE A 93 -10.03 -2.36 -11.32
N MET A 94 -9.39 -1.23 -11.04
CA MET A 94 -9.32 -0.11 -12.00
C MET A 94 -8.62 -0.52 -13.29
N ILE A 95 -7.54 -1.31 -13.23
CA ILE A 95 -6.81 -1.80 -14.42
C ILE A 95 -7.71 -2.68 -15.25
N GLY A 96 -8.25 -3.73 -14.65
CA GLY A 96 -9.06 -4.67 -15.40
C GLY A 96 -10.32 -4.01 -15.98
N LEU A 97 -10.92 -3.05 -15.27
CA LEU A 97 -12.05 -2.28 -15.77
C LEU A 97 -11.65 -1.41 -16.98
N TYR A 98 -10.48 -0.80 -16.94
CA TYR A 98 -9.97 0.05 -18.01
C TYR A 98 -9.54 -0.76 -19.24
N GLU A 99 -8.88 -1.90 -19.04
CA GLU A 99 -8.49 -2.83 -20.10
C GLU A 99 -9.70 -3.58 -20.71
N HIS A 100 -10.90 -3.41 -20.15
CA HIS A 100 -12.11 -4.15 -20.54
C HIS A 100 -11.90 -5.67 -20.52
N ASN A 101 -11.01 -6.16 -19.64
CA ASN A 101 -10.54 -7.54 -19.59
C ASN A 101 -10.87 -8.23 -18.25
N LEU A 102 -11.98 -7.83 -17.61
CA LEU A 102 -12.45 -8.45 -16.38
C LEU A 102 -13.17 -9.78 -16.68
N GLU A 103 -12.41 -10.88 -16.65
CA GLU A 103 -13.01 -12.21 -16.65
C GLU A 103 -13.80 -12.45 -15.36
N THR A 104 -14.94 -13.15 -15.46
CA THR A 104 -15.80 -13.51 -14.32
C THR A 104 -15.01 -14.16 -13.17
N ALA A 105 -14.05 -15.02 -13.48
CA ALA A 105 -13.20 -15.66 -12.48
C ALA A 105 -12.34 -14.64 -11.70
N MET A 106 -11.79 -13.64 -12.39
CA MET A 106 -11.00 -12.58 -11.76
C MET A 106 -11.87 -11.67 -10.89
N ILE A 107 -13.09 -11.35 -11.33
CA ILE A 107 -14.06 -10.59 -10.51
C ILE A 107 -14.37 -11.33 -9.21
N ILE A 108 -14.63 -12.64 -9.27
CA ILE A 108 -14.89 -13.46 -8.08
C ILE A 108 -13.67 -13.51 -7.17
N ALA A 109 -12.46 -13.68 -7.72
CA ALA A 109 -11.22 -13.70 -6.96
C ALA A 109 -10.95 -12.37 -6.24
N LEU A 110 -11.12 -11.24 -6.92
CA LEU A 110 -10.97 -9.89 -6.35
C LEU A 110 -12.03 -9.63 -5.27
N ALA A 111 -13.28 -10.04 -5.49
CA ALA A 111 -14.35 -9.91 -4.51
C ALA A 111 -14.07 -10.75 -3.24
N ALA A 112 -13.62 -12.00 -3.41
CA ALA A 112 -13.23 -12.86 -2.29
C ALA A 112 -12.04 -12.27 -1.52
N LEU A 113 -11.04 -11.73 -2.22
CA LEU A 113 -9.88 -11.08 -1.62
C LEU A 113 -10.29 -9.84 -0.79
N ILE A 114 -11.16 -8.97 -1.34
CA ILE A 114 -11.70 -7.81 -0.62
C ILE A 114 -12.45 -8.26 0.64
N LEU A 115 -13.26 -9.32 0.54
CA LEU A 115 -14.01 -9.86 1.66
C LEU A 115 -13.06 -10.30 2.79
N VAL A 116 -12.03 -11.09 2.45
CA VAL A 116 -11.03 -11.57 3.42
C VAL A 116 -10.30 -10.39 4.08
N ILE A 117 -9.83 -9.43 3.28
CA ILE A 117 -9.15 -8.21 3.77
C ILE A 117 -10.09 -7.41 4.69
N GLY A 118 -11.36 -7.25 4.32
CA GLY A 118 -12.37 -6.55 5.11
C GLY A 118 -12.65 -7.23 6.45
N ILE A 119 -12.72 -8.56 6.49
CA ILE A 119 -12.84 -9.33 7.73
C ILE A 119 -11.60 -9.11 8.59
N LEU A 120 -10.40 -9.29 8.03
CA LEU A 120 -9.14 -9.09 8.76
C LEU A 120 -9.04 -7.69 9.37
N ARG A 121 -9.45 -6.66 8.62
CA ARG A 121 -9.50 -5.27 9.08
C ARG A 121 -10.45 -5.12 10.27
N THR A 122 -11.66 -5.65 10.13
CA THR A 122 -12.71 -5.56 11.17
C THR A 122 -12.24 -6.25 12.45
N LEU A 123 -11.67 -7.45 12.33
CA LEU A 123 -11.10 -8.18 13.47
C LEU A 123 -9.92 -7.42 14.09
N ALA A 124 -9.01 -6.87 13.27
CA ALA A 124 -7.87 -6.11 13.77
C ALA A 124 -8.30 -4.86 14.55
N VAL A 125 -9.38 -4.19 14.14
CA VAL A 125 -9.92 -3.01 14.84
C VAL A 125 -10.66 -3.39 16.12
N VAL A 126 -11.52 -4.42 16.07
CA VAL A 126 -12.34 -4.84 17.22
C VAL A 126 -11.50 -5.49 18.32
N PHE A 127 -10.49 -6.29 17.95
CA PHE A 127 -9.66 -7.05 18.87
C PHE A 127 -8.32 -6.38 19.18
N SER A 128 -8.03 -5.16 18.69
CA SER A 128 -6.77 -4.46 19.00
C SER A 128 -6.65 -4.24 20.53
N PRO A 129 -5.72 -4.93 21.22
CA PRO A 129 -5.62 -4.88 22.67
C PRO A 129 -4.80 -3.66 23.09
N GLU A 130 -5.33 -2.46 22.83
CA GLU A 130 -4.70 -1.19 23.22
C GLU A 130 -5.44 -0.50 24.39
N LYS A 131 -6.31 -1.21 25.13
CA LYS A 131 -7.15 -0.61 26.20
C LYS A 131 -7.25 -1.34 27.56
N HIS A 132 -6.34 -2.24 27.91
CA HIS A 132 -6.33 -2.81 29.27
C HIS A 132 -4.94 -2.85 29.90
N LEU A 133 -4.36 -1.67 30.14
CA LEU A 133 -3.33 -1.46 31.17
C LEU A 133 -3.53 -0.08 31.81
N GLU A 134 -4.74 0.19 32.31
CA GLU A 134 -4.87 1.04 33.49
C GLU A 134 -5.29 0.11 34.64
N PRO A 135 -4.44 -0.10 35.66
CA PRO A 135 -4.87 -0.84 36.83
C PRO A 135 -5.93 0.00 37.53
N GLU A 136 -7.14 -0.56 37.54
CA GLU A 136 -8.26 -0.17 38.38
C GLU A 136 -7.77 -0.01 39.82
N GLY A 137 -8.10 1.14 40.42
CA GLY A 137 -7.50 1.59 41.68
C GLY A 137 -7.72 0.64 42.86
N ALA A 138 -6.75 0.61 43.77
CA ALA A 138 -6.96 0.17 45.14
C ALA A 138 -6.26 1.12 46.10
N HIS A 139 -7.08 1.90 46.79
CA HIS A 139 -6.74 2.69 47.96
C HIS A 139 -6.03 1.84 49.04
N HIS A 140 -4.95 2.37 49.61
CA HIS A 140 -4.66 2.22 51.04
C HIS A 140 -4.06 3.51 51.58
N GLY A 141 -4.82 4.21 52.43
CA GLY A 141 -4.27 5.24 53.30
C GLY A 141 -3.50 4.62 54.46
N GLN A 142 -2.45 5.33 54.89
CA GLN A 142 -1.83 5.36 56.24
C GLN A 142 -0.67 6.37 56.11
N GLN A 143 -0.81 7.60 56.63
CA GLN A 143 -0.36 8.02 57.97
C GLN A 143 1.12 7.73 58.27
N HIS A 144 1.78 8.74 58.87
CA HIS A 144 3.17 8.84 59.32
C HIS A 144 4.14 9.30 58.22
N GLN A 145 4.87 10.42 58.33
CA GLN A 145 5.22 11.32 59.44
C GLN A 145 5.57 12.69 58.85
#